data_AF-A0A7Y2USF5-F1
#
_entry.id   AF-A0A7Y2USF5-F1
#
_cell.length_a   1.000
_cell.length_b   1.000
_cell.length_c   1.000
_cell.angle_alpha   90.00
_cell.angle_beta   90.00
_cell.angle_gamma   90.00
#
_symmetry.space_group_name_H-M   'P 1'
#
loop_
_entity.id
_entity.type
_entity.pdbx_description
1 polymer ?
#
loop_
_entity_poly.entity_id
_entity_poly.type
_entity_poly.pdbx_seq_one_letter_code
_entity_poly.pdbx_strand_id
1 'polypeptide(L)'
;MEFDLSQQPEIVQQAYGYVVQAWELAMSWLLSPEAWSQFALLVLAWFLAGLISRRMRPALARMIDPGEKENLFSTPRRFLLRFLPLISPLLAYALTGIGESIVRSLFDSGAVIAFGKRVFLFLAARALVRDIITDPFLKLLGRYILLPIMAIYTVGLLDV
;
A
#
# COMPACT_ATOMS: atom_id res chain seq x y z
N MET A 1 21.11 -13.27 -19.91
CA MET A 1 22.40 -13.79 -19.41
C MET A 1 22.06 -15.00 -18.59
N GLU A 2 22.32 -16.20 -19.11
CA GLU A 2 22.21 -17.43 -18.31
C GLU A 2 23.53 -17.58 -17.55
N PHE A 3 23.52 -17.24 -16.27
CA PHE A 3 24.60 -17.58 -15.37
C PHE A 3 24.44 -19.06 -15.01
N ASP A 4 25.46 -19.89 -15.24
CA ASP A 4 25.45 -21.27 -14.77
C ASP A 4 25.68 -21.29 -13.25
N LEU A 5 24.59 -21.52 -12.51
CA LEU A 5 24.56 -21.53 -11.05
C LEU A 5 24.44 -22.95 -10.49
N SER A 6 24.58 -23.98 -11.32
CA SER A 6 24.45 -25.39 -10.91
C SER A 6 25.44 -25.79 -9.81
N GLN A 7 26.60 -25.12 -9.73
CA GLN A 7 27.62 -25.34 -8.70
C GLN A 7 27.45 -24.45 -7.45
N GLN A 8 26.45 -23.57 -7.43
CA GLN A 8 26.21 -22.68 -6.29
C GLN A 8 25.30 -23.35 -5.25
N PRO A 9 25.37 -22.92 -3.96
CA PRO A 9 24.47 -23.41 -2.92
C PRO A 9 22.99 -23.24 -3.31
N GLU A 10 22.12 -24.14 -2.84
CA GLU A 10 20.68 -24.15 -3.16
C GLU A 10 20.00 -22.79 -2.86
N ILE A 11 20.40 -22.12 -1.77
CA ILE A 11 19.92 -20.79 -1.41
C ILE A 11 20.22 -19.75 -2.50
N VAL A 12 21.41 -19.84 -3.13
CA VAL A 12 21.82 -18.92 -4.21
C VAL A 12 21.02 -19.19 -5.48
N GLN A 13 20.76 -20.46 -5.78
CA GLN A 13 19.94 -20.85 -6.93
C GLN A 13 18.48 -20.36 -6.77
N GLN A 14 17.89 -20.54 -5.59
CA GLN A 14 16.55 -20.05 -5.28
C GLN A 14 16.48 -18.52 -5.31
N ALA A 15 17.43 -17.82 -4.68
CA ALA A 15 17.50 -16.37 -4.68
C ALA A 15 17.61 -15.81 -6.12
N TYR A 16 18.45 -16.44 -6.95
CA TYR A 16 18.56 -16.07 -8.35
C TYR A 16 17.26 -16.32 -9.12
N GLY A 17 16.56 -17.44 -8.86
CA GLY A 17 15.25 -17.74 -9.44
C GLY A 17 14.23 -16.62 -9.17
N TYR A 18 14.13 -16.15 -7.92
CA TYR A 18 13.25 -15.02 -7.59
C TYR A 18 13.66 -13.72 -8.28
N VAL A 19 14.97 -13.45 -8.41
CA VAL A 19 15.48 -12.26 -9.10
C VAL A 19 15.12 -12.30 -10.59
N VAL A 20 15.30 -13.45 -11.25
CA VAL A 20 14.93 -13.63 -12.67
C VAL A 20 13.43 -13.45 -12.85
N GLN A 21 12.61 -14.07 -12.00
CA GLN A 21 11.16 -13.90 -12.05
C GLN A 21 10.73 -12.43 -11.89
N ALA A 22 11.32 -11.72 -10.93
CA ALA A 22 11.05 -10.30 -10.73
C ALA A 22 11.51 -9.45 -11.94
N TRP A 23 12.64 -9.81 -12.54
CA TRP A 23 13.17 -9.14 -13.74
C TRP A 23 12.25 -9.33 -14.96
N GLU A 24 11.78 -10.57 -15.20
CA GLU A 24 10.86 -10.88 -16.28
C GLU A 24 9.53 -10.16 -16.11
N LEU A 25 8.98 -10.12 -14.90
CA LEU A 25 7.76 -9.37 -14.58
C LEU A 25 7.94 -7.86 -14.79
N ALA A 26 9.07 -7.30 -14.36
CA ALA A 26 9.38 -5.89 -14.58
C ALA A 26 9.50 -5.56 -16.07
N MET A 27 10.15 -6.42 -16.85
CA MET A 27 10.27 -6.27 -18.30
C MET A 27 8.91 -6.41 -19.00
N SER A 28 8.05 -7.33 -18.57
CA SER A 28 6.72 -7.48 -19.15
C SER A 28 5.86 -6.23 -18.93
N TRP A 29 5.98 -5.59 -17.77
CA TRP A 29 5.31 -4.31 -17.52
C TRP A 29 5.94 -3.18 -18.33
N LEU A 30 7.27 -3.09 -18.40
CA LEU A 30 7.95 -2.00 -19.09
C LEU A 30 7.64 -1.98 -20.59
N LEU A 31 7.53 -3.15 -21.21
CA LEU A 31 7.28 -3.31 -22.64
C LEU A 31 5.79 -3.27 -23.02
N SER A 32 4.88 -3.36 -22.04
CA SER A 32 3.44 -3.40 -22.31
C SER A 32 2.78 -2.02 -22.19
N PRO A 33 2.14 -1.49 -23.26
CA PRO A 33 1.38 -0.24 -23.19
C PRO A 33 0.28 -0.23 -22.12
N GLU A 34 -0.29 -1.40 -21.81
CA GLU A 34 -1.35 -1.55 -20.81
C GLU A 34 -0.84 -1.28 -19.39
N ALA A 35 0.42 -1.64 -19.11
CA ALA A 35 1.01 -1.45 -17.79
C ALA A 35 1.28 0.03 -17.53
N TRP A 36 1.66 0.79 -18.56
CA TRP A 36 1.83 2.23 -18.48
C TRP A 36 0.52 2.97 -18.20
N SER A 37 -0.59 2.53 -18.81
CA SER A 37 -1.92 3.12 -18.51
C SER A 37 -2.34 2.81 -17.06
N GLN A 38 -2.06 1.59 -16.58
CA GLN A 38 -2.26 1.20 -15.18
C GLN A 38 -1.40 2.04 -14.21
N PHE A 39 -0.12 2.25 -14.51
CA PHE A 39 0.75 3.12 -13.72
C PHE A 39 0.25 4.56 -13.69
N ALA A 40 -0.18 5.11 -14.83
CA ALA A 40 -0.76 6.45 -14.89
C ALA A 40 -2.00 6.56 -14.00
N LEU A 41 -2.87 5.54 -14.01
CA LEU A 41 -4.04 5.47 -13.14
C LEU A 41 -3.65 5.39 -11.65
N LEU A 42 -2.63 4.59 -11.29
CA LEU A 42 -2.12 4.51 -9.91
C LEU A 42 -1.57 5.86 -9.43
N VAL A 43 -0.79 6.53 -10.26
CA VAL A 43 -0.24 7.86 -9.96
C VAL A 43 -1.37 8.87 -9.78
N LEU A 44 -2.36 8.86 -10.69
CA LEU A 44 -3.54 9.70 -10.59
C LEU A 44 -4.33 9.43 -9.29
N ALA A 45 -4.57 8.16 -8.96
CA ALA A 45 -5.25 7.76 -7.73
C ALA A 45 -4.49 8.23 -6.49
N TRP A 46 -3.16 8.13 -6.47
CA TRP A 46 -2.34 8.62 -5.37
C TRP A 46 -2.43 10.15 -5.21
N PHE A 47 -2.34 10.91 -6.31
CA PHE A 47 -2.49 12.36 -6.28
C PHE A 47 -3.88 12.79 -5.85
N LEU A 48 -4.93 12.19 -6.42
CA LEU A 48 -6.32 12.47 -6.04
C LEU A 48 -6.56 12.14 -4.57
N ALA A 49 -6.10 10.98 -4.08
CA ALA A 49 -6.19 10.63 -2.68
C ALA A 49 -5.47 11.64 -1.78
N GLY A 50 -4.29 12.11 -2.18
CA GLY A 50 -3.55 13.15 -1.46
C GLY A 50 -4.29 14.48 -1.41
N LEU A 51 -4.84 14.95 -2.54
CA LEU A 51 -5.62 16.19 -2.64
C LEU A 51 -6.90 16.12 -1.80
N ILE A 52 -7.67 15.04 -1.97
CA ILE A 52 -8.90 14.79 -1.20
C ILE A 52 -8.56 14.73 0.29
N SER A 53 -7.52 14.00 0.67
CA SER A 53 -7.09 13.89 2.07
C SER A 53 -6.71 15.23 2.68
N ARG A 54 -5.96 16.07 1.94
CA ARG A 54 -5.59 17.41 2.40
C ARG A 54 -6.82 18.28 2.67
N ARG A 55 -7.88 18.12 1.88
CA ARG A 55 -9.13 18.87 2.05
C ARG A 55 -10.05 18.30 3.13
N MET A 56 -10.10 16.97 3.26
CA MET A 56 -10.96 16.26 4.23
C MET A 56 -10.40 16.32 5.65
N ARG A 57 -9.08 16.21 5.84
CA ARG A 57 -8.45 16.25 7.17
C ARG A 57 -8.88 17.44 8.03
N PRO A 58 -8.81 18.71 7.57
CA PRO A 58 -9.26 19.84 8.39
C PRO A 58 -10.76 19.85 8.62
N ALA A 59 -11.57 19.37 7.67
CA ALA A 59 -13.03 19.30 7.84
C ALA A 59 -13.42 18.25 8.89
N LEU A 60 -12.84 17.06 8.81
CA LEU A 60 -13.04 15.97 9.77
C LEU A 60 -12.49 16.35 11.15
N ALA A 61 -11.32 17.00 11.20
CA ALA A 61 -10.77 17.50 12.46
C ALA A 61 -11.75 18.48 13.12
N ARG A 62 -12.26 19.48 12.40
CA ARG A 62 -13.23 20.45 12.95
C ARG A 62 -14.55 19.79 13.39
N MET A 63 -15.01 18.75 12.69
CA MET A 63 -16.27 18.09 13.00
C MET A 63 -16.14 17.14 14.21
N ILE A 64 -14.99 16.48 14.34
CA ILE A 64 -14.77 15.44 15.35
C ILE A 64 -14.15 16.02 16.62
N ASP A 65 -13.31 17.05 16.53
CA ASP A 65 -12.59 17.62 17.68
C ASP A 65 -13.58 18.09 18.76
N PRO A 66 -13.61 17.44 19.94
CA PRO A 66 -14.50 17.84 21.04
C PRO A 66 -14.04 19.14 21.72
N GLY A 67 -12.87 19.69 21.36
CA GLY A 67 -12.23 20.80 22.08
C GLY A 67 -11.87 20.41 23.51
N GLU A 68 -12.00 21.37 24.43
CA GLU A 68 -11.73 21.16 25.87
C GLU A 68 -12.89 20.47 26.62
N LYS A 69 -14.00 20.14 25.95
CA LYS A 69 -15.18 19.57 26.62
C LYS A 69 -14.95 18.10 26.97
N GLU A 70 -14.89 17.80 28.27
CA GLU A 70 -14.84 16.43 28.78
C GLU A 70 -16.26 15.84 28.88
N ASN A 71 -16.82 15.47 27.72
CA ASN A 71 -18.08 14.72 27.64
C ASN A 71 -17.80 13.23 27.45
N LEU A 72 -18.79 12.37 27.68
CA LEU A 72 -18.73 10.91 27.42
C LEU A 72 -18.22 10.57 25.99
N PHE A 73 -18.51 11.44 25.02
CA PHE A 73 -18.11 11.27 23.62
C PHE A 73 -16.74 11.85 23.25
N SER A 74 -16.03 12.50 24.19
CA SER A 74 -14.73 13.13 23.92
C SER A 74 -13.63 12.09 23.65
N THR A 75 -13.61 11.00 24.40
CA THR A 75 -12.63 9.91 24.25
C THR A 75 -12.77 9.17 22.91
N PRO A 76 -13.97 8.70 22.49
CA PRO A 76 -14.15 8.11 21.16
C PRO A 76 -13.76 9.06 20.02
N ARG A 77 -14.07 10.36 20.14
CA ARG A 77 -13.73 11.37 19.12
C ARG A 77 -12.22 11.57 18.99
N ARG A 78 -11.51 11.71 20.10
CA ARG A 78 -10.04 11.80 20.12
C ARG A 78 -9.39 10.53 19.58
N PHE A 79 -9.99 9.37 19.81
CA PHE A 79 -9.53 8.11 19.21
C PHE A 79 -9.66 8.15 17.67
N LEU A 80 -10.82 8.54 17.13
CA LEU A 80 -11.03 8.69 15.68
C LEU A 80 -10.05 9.68 15.02
N LEU A 81 -9.72 10.78 15.71
CA LEU A 81 -8.75 11.76 15.21
C LEU A 81 -7.36 11.15 14.96
N ARG A 82 -6.97 10.12 15.71
CA ARG A 82 -5.70 9.41 15.49
C ARG A 82 -5.65 8.68 14.15
N PHE A 83 -6.80 8.31 13.57
CA PHE A 83 -6.88 7.59 12.30
C PHE A 83 -6.84 8.50 11.06
N LEU A 84 -6.81 9.83 11.23
CA LEU A 84 -6.68 10.79 10.12
C LEU A 84 -5.52 10.52 9.14
N PRO A 85 -4.34 10.06 9.59
CA PRO A 85 -3.24 9.71 8.70
C PRO A 85 -3.60 8.61 7.70
N LEU A 86 -4.45 7.64 8.09
CA LEU A 86 -4.85 6.51 7.24
C LEU A 86 -5.78 6.89 6.09
N ILE A 87 -6.43 8.05 6.15
CA ILE A 87 -7.37 8.48 5.10
C ILE A 87 -6.67 8.49 3.73
N SER A 88 -5.42 8.94 3.68
CA SER A 88 -4.68 9.03 2.42
C SER A 88 -4.37 7.69 1.76
N PRO A 89 -3.70 6.74 2.44
CA PRO A 89 -3.42 5.44 1.82
C PRO A 89 -4.70 4.62 1.57
N LEU A 90 -5.72 4.72 2.42
CA LEU A 90 -6.98 4.02 2.21
C LEU A 90 -7.79 4.59 1.05
N LEU A 91 -7.81 5.92 0.87
CA LEU A 91 -8.43 6.52 -0.31
C LEU A 91 -7.68 6.15 -1.59
N ALA A 92 -6.35 6.11 -1.57
CA ALA A 92 -5.57 5.69 -2.72
C ALA A 92 -5.91 4.24 -3.11
N TYR A 93 -6.01 3.34 -2.12
CA TYR A 93 -6.46 1.97 -2.32
C TYR A 93 -7.87 1.89 -2.91
N ALA A 94 -8.83 2.62 -2.34
CA ALA A 94 -10.22 2.60 -2.79
C ALA A 94 -10.39 3.16 -4.21
N LEU A 95 -9.78 4.32 -4.51
CA LEU A 95 -9.81 4.94 -5.84
C LEU A 95 -9.16 4.02 -6.88
N THR A 96 -8.09 3.35 -6.51
CA THR A 96 -7.42 2.36 -7.37
C THR A 96 -8.32 1.16 -7.66
N GLY A 97 -9.01 0.63 -6.65
CA GLY A 97 -9.97 -0.46 -6.85
C GLY A 97 -11.14 -0.07 -7.75
N ILE A 98 -11.59 1.18 -7.68
CA ILE A 98 -12.58 1.71 -8.63
C ILE A 98 -11.98 1.75 -10.04
N GLY A 99 -10.78 2.31 -10.21
CA GLY A 99 -10.12 2.37 -11.51
C GLY A 99 -9.72 1.01 -12.09
N GLU A 100 -9.58 -0.02 -11.27
CA GLU A 100 -9.35 -1.42 -11.70
C GLU A 100 -10.45 -1.91 -12.62
N SER A 101 -11.71 -1.63 -12.28
CA SER A 101 -12.85 -2.02 -13.12
C SER A 101 -12.79 -1.40 -14.52
N ILE A 102 -12.25 -0.19 -14.64
CA ILE A 102 -12.10 0.54 -15.89
C ILE A 102 -10.94 -0.04 -16.71
N VAL A 103 -9.80 -0.34 -16.07
CA VAL A 103 -8.66 -0.92 -16.80
C VAL A 103 -8.94 -2.35 -17.21
N ARG A 104 -9.55 -3.15 -16.32
CA ARG A 104 -9.85 -4.55 -16.61
C ARG A 104 -10.84 -4.68 -17.77
N SER A 105 -11.76 -3.74 -17.95
CA SER A 105 -12.66 -3.73 -19.11
C SER A 105 -11.97 -3.29 -20.42
N LEU A 106 -10.87 -2.53 -20.34
CA LEU A 106 -10.14 -2.02 -21.50
C LEU A 106 -8.99 -2.94 -21.97
N PHE A 107 -8.31 -3.60 -21.04
CA PHE A 107 -7.07 -4.33 -21.32
C PHE A 107 -7.08 -5.79 -20.82
N ASP A 108 -8.14 -6.24 -20.13
CA ASP A 108 -8.28 -7.57 -19.51
C ASP A 108 -7.13 -7.97 -18.53
N SER A 109 -6.22 -7.03 -18.25
CA SER A 109 -5.06 -7.15 -17.38
C SER A 109 -5.20 -6.23 -16.16
N GLY A 110 -4.83 -6.73 -14.99
CA GLY A 110 -4.91 -6.00 -13.72
C GLY A 110 -3.70 -6.20 -12.81
N ALA A 111 -2.60 -6.76 -13.33
CA ALA A 111 -1.44 -7.13 -12.52
C ALA A 111 -0.77 -5.92 -11.85
N VAL A 112 -0.58 -4.81 -12.58
CA VAL A 112 0.03 -3.59 -12.03
C VAL A 112 -0.90 -2.91 -11.04
N ILE A 113 -2.21 -2.93 -11.30
CA ILE A 113 -3.20 -2.40 -10.35
C ILE A 113 -3.23 -3.22 -9.05
N ALA A 114 -3.20 -4.55 -9.16
CA ALA A 114 -3.12 -5.43 -8.00
C ALA A 114 -1.86 -5.11 -7.17
N PHE A 115 -0.70 -4.97 -7.82
CA PHE A 115 0.52 -4.52 -7.16
C PHE A 115 0.35 -3.17 -6.47
N GLY A 116 -0.18 -2.15 -7.16
CA GLY A 116 -0.42 -0.82 -6.60
C GLY A 116 -1.34 -0.83 -5.38
N LYS A 117 -2.41 -1.64 -5.39
CA LYS A 117 -3.28 -1.87 -4.23
C LYS A 117 -2.48 -2.39 -3.03
N ARG A 118 -1.62 -3.39 -3.23
CA ARG A 118 -0.78 -3.92 -2.14
C ARG A 118 0.20 -2.87 -1.61
N VAL A 119 0.79 -2.05 -2.50
CA VAL A 119 1.63 -0.91 -2.10
C VAL A 119 0.85 0.09 -1.24
N PHE A 120 -0.38 0.44 -1.61
CA PHE A 120 -1.21 1.34 -0.80
C PHE A 120 -1.58 0.74 0.56
N LEU A 121 -1.82 -0.58 0.63
CA LEU A 121 -2.01 -1.27 1.91
C LEU A 121 -0.75 -1.26 2.76
N PHE A 122 0.44 -1.43 2.17
CA PHE A 122 1.69 -1.28 2.90
C PHE A 122 1.88 0.15 3.44
N LEU A 123 1.53 1.17 2.66
CA LEU A 123 1.54 2.56 3.13
C LEU A 123 0.53 2.79 4.26
N ALA A 124 -0.64 2.15 4.21
CA ALA A 124 -1.61 2.16 5.31
C ALA A 124 -1.05 1.51 6.57
N ALA A 125 -0.47 0.30 6.46
CA ALA A 125 0.18 -0.39 7.57
C ALA A 125 1.33 0.45 8.16
N ARG A 126 2.14 1.08 7.31
CA ARG A 126 3.20 2.01 7.73
C ARG A 126 2.64 3.21 8.49
N ALA A 127 1.57 3.84 8.00
CA ALA A 127 0.93 4.95 8.68
C ALA A 127 0.31 4.52 10.03
N LEU A 128 -0.29 3.33 10.09
CA LEU A 128 -0.81 2.74 11.34
C LEU A 128 0.30 2.60 12.39
N VAL A 129 1.40 1.92 12.03
CA VAL A 129 2.52 1.65 12.96
C VAL A 129 3.24 2.93 13.38
N ARG A 130 3.39 3.88 12.46
CA ARG A 130 4.12 5.13 12.74
C ARG A 130 3.29 6.13 13.54
N ASP A 131 2.03 6.36 13.14
CA ASP A 131 1.24 7.52 13.56
C ASP A 131 0.11 7.17 14.54
N ILE A 132 -0.32 5.90 14.62
CA ILE A 132 -1.48 5.48 15.43
C ILE A 132 -1.04 4.64 16.62
N ILE A 133 -0.15 3.68 16.39
CA ILE A 133 0.36 2.83 17.46
C ILE A 133 1.34 3.64 18.32
N THR A 134 0.90 3.93 19.53
CA THR A 134 1.65 4.70 20.53
C THR A 134 2.32 3.81 21.57
N ASP A 135 1.70 2.67 21.90
CA ASP A 135 2.25 1.70 22.84
C ASP A 135 3.59 1.11 22.33
N PRO A 136 4.66 1.11 23.15
CA PRO A 136 5.97 0.65 22.74
C PRO A 136 6.01 -0.82 22.28
N PHE A 137 5.30 -1.71 22.97
CA PHE A 137 5.29 -3.14 22.64
C PHE A 137 4.57 -3.39 21.31
N LEU A 138 3.38 -2.81 21.14
CA LEU A 138 2.65 -2.89 19.87
C LEU A 138 3.42 -2.25 18.72
N LYS A 139 4.19 -1.19 18.98
CA LYS A 139 5.02 -0.53 17.96
C LYS A 139 6.20 -1.40 17.54
N LEU A 140 6.78 -2.17 18.45
CA LEU A 140 7.80 -3.17 18.14
C LEU A 140 7.22 -4.27 17.24
N LEU A 141 6.08 -4.86 17.62
CA LEU A 141 5.40 -5.85 16.78
C LEU A 141 5.04 -5.27 15.40
N GLY A 142 4.51 -4.05 15.38
CA GLY A 142 4.21 -3.35 14.14
C GLY A 142 5.45 -3.20 13.24
N ARG A 143 6.57 -2.76 13.80
CA ARG A 143 7.79 -2.47 13.02
C ARG A 143 8.54 -3.72 12.58
N TYR A 144 8.61 -4.74 13.43
CA TYR A 144 9.46 -5.92 13.20
C TYR A 144 8.68 -7.15 12.72
N ILE A 145 7.36 -7.14 12.79
CA ILE A 145 6.52 -8.24 12.31
C ILE A 145 5.59 -7.74 11.21
N LEU A 146 4.71 -6.79 11.51
CA LEU A 146 3.69 -6.34 10.54
C LEU A 146 4.32 -5.71 9.28
N LEU A 147 5.28 -4.78 9.42
CA LEU A 147 5.88 -4.12 8.25
C LEU A 147 6.66 -5.09 7.35
N PRO A 148 7.51 -6.00 7.85
CA PRO A 148 8.14 -7.02 7.02
C PRO A 148 7.13 -7.92 6.31
N ILE A 149 6.10 -8.41 7.02
CA ILE A 149 5.03 -9.23 6.40
C ILE A 149 4.35 -8.44 5.29
N MET A 150 3.98 -7.18 5.53
CA MET A 150 3.35 -6.34 4.52
C MET A 150 4.27 -6.00 3.35
N ALA A 151 5.59 -5.95 3.55
CA ALA A 151 6.55 -5.79 2.48
C ALA A 151 6.59 -7.05 1.59
N ILE A 152 6.62 -8.24 2.19
CA ILE A 152 6.57 -9.53 1.49
C ILE A 152 5.22 -9.68 0.76
N TYR A 153 4.11 -9.29 1.41
CA TYR A 153 2.79 -9.23 0.79
C TYR A 153 2.81 -8.34 -0.47
N THR A 154 3.42 -7.15 -0.37
CA THR A 154 3.44 -6.16 -1.47
C THR A 154 4.09 -6.70 -2.73
N VAL A 155 5.19 -7.45 -2.57
CA VAL A 155 5.88 -8.07 -3.71
C VAL A 155 5.18 -9.33 -4.23
N GLY A 156 4.04 -9.72 -3.65
CA GLY A 156 3.22 -10.84 -4.11
C GLY A 156 3.73 -12.21 -3.68
N LEU A 157 4.69 -12.27 -2.76
CA LEU A 157 5.29 -13.53 -2.29
C LEU A 157 4.44 -14.27 -1.24
N LEU A 158 3.33 -13.66 -0.76
CA LEU A 158 2.38 -14.29 0.16
C LEU A 158 1.11 -14.80 -0.51
N ASP A 159 0.90 -14.48 -1.79
CA ASP A 159 -0.25 -14.97 -2.55
C ASP A 159 0.18 -16.28 -3.25
N VAL A 160 0.35 -17.35 -2.46
CA VAL A 160 0.57 -18.73 -2.93
C VAL A 160 -0.77 -19.47 -2.95
#